data_AF-A0A0H2Y5A3-F1
#
_entry.id   AF-A0A0H2Y5A3-F1
#
_cell.length_a   1.000
_cell.length_b   1.000
_cell.length_c   1.000
_cell.angle_alpha   90.00
_cell.angle_beta   90.00
_cell.angle_gamma   90.00
#
_symmetry.space_group_name_H-M   'P 1'
#
loop_
_entity.id
_entity.type
_entity.pdbx_description
1 polymer ?
#
loop_
_entity_poly.entity_id
_entity_poly.type
_entity_poly.pdbx_seq_one_letter_code
_entity_poly.pdbx_strand_id
1 'polypeptide(L)'
;MGSDTGLARFVCAIGEIDSMIQRQRAVVAKLFGIGGQSAAYFIRVAKALGYDITVTQYRQACAGMSVCRDALNGEEWPFTWLITAPETTIHNAQCSLTYCSDPLRSWGNKQLECRLAVLNPSHSILKFGYTLLS
;
A
#
# COMPACT_ATOMS: atom_id res chain seq x y z
N MET A 1 26.98 -7.02 8.86
CA MET A 1 26.34 -6.51 7.63
C MET A 1 24.96 -5.97 7.98
N GLY A 2 24.88 -4.70 8.39
CA GLY A 2 23.60 -4.03 8.59
C GLY A 2 23.07 -3.58 7.24
N SER A 3 21.99 -4.22 6.76
CA SER A 3 21.23 -3.67 5.65
C SER A 3 20.73 -2.29 6.06
N ASP A 4 21.10 -1.29 5.29
CA ASP A 4 20.78 0.11 5.51
C ASP A 4 19.26 0.34 5.32
N THR A 5 18.47 -0.12 6.28
CA THR A 5 17.00 -0.04 6.29
C THR A 5 16.51 1.41 6.33
N GLY A 6 17.40 2.39 6.57
CA GLY A 6 17.11 3.81 6.46
C GLY A 6 16.92 4.26 5.01
N LEU A 7 17.76 3.81 4.08
CA LEU A 7 17.78 4.28 2.68
C LEU A 7 16.58 3.80 1.87
N ALA A 8 16.23 2.51 1.97
CA ALA A 8 15.04 1.96 1.28
C ALA A 8 13.72 2.62 1.72
N ARG A 9 13.67 3.14 2.96
CA ARG A 9 12.46 3.78 3.52
C ARG A 9 12.22 5.21 3.02
N PHE A 10 13.21 5.91 2.47
CA PHE A 10 13.08 7.29 1.99
C PHE A 10 12.86 7.39 0.47
N VAL A 11 13.22 6.37 -0.30
CA VAL A 11 13.21 6.40 -1.78
C VAL A 11 11.79 6.47 -2.38
N CYS A 12 10.76 6.04 -1.65
CA CYS A 12 9.38 6.02 -2.15
C CYS A 12 8.77 7.40 -2.47
N ALA A 13 9.35 8.48 -1.96
CA ALA A 13 8.87 9.85 -2.19
C ALA A 13 9.60 10.58 -3.35
N ILE A 14 10.54 9.91 -4.04
CA ILE A 14 11.48 10.58 -4.97
C ILE A 14 10.99 10.53 -6.44
N GLY A 15 9.83 9.94 -6.72
CA GLY A 15 9.38 9.66 -8.10
C GLY A 15 8.06 10.31 -8.55
N GLU A 16 7.36 11.01 -7.66
CA GLU A 16 6.09 11.66 -7.94
C GLU A 16 6.24 13.16 -7.64
N ILE A 17 5.59 14.02 -8.43
CA ILE A 17 5.57 15.46 -8.14
C ILE A 17 4.69 15.62 -6.89
N ASP A 18 5.32 15.46 -5.72
CA ASP A 18 4.60 15.43 -4.45
C ASP A 18 4.35 16.85 -3.95
N SER A 19 3.06 17.17 -3.76
CA SER A 19 2.63 18.38 -3.05
C SER A 19 3.05 18.35 -1.58
N MET A 20 3.10 19.52 -0.93
CA MET A 20 3.49 19.64 0.46
C MET A 20 2.65 18.75 1.40
N ILE A 21 1.34 18.63 1.15
CA ILE A 21 0.45 17.76 1.92
C ILE A 21 0.81 16.27 1.76
N GLN A 22 1.21 15.82 0.56
CA GLN A 22 1.65 14.43 0.36
C GLN A 22 2.93 14.12 1.12
N ARG A 23 3.87 15.06 1.14
CA ARG A 23 5.10 14.92 1.92
C ARG A 23 4.79 14.81 3.42
N GLN A 24 3.88 15.62 3.94
CA GLN A 24 3.43 15.53 5.33
C GLN A 24 2.78 14.18 5.63
N ARG A 25 1.88 13.70 4.76
CA ARG A 25 1.26 12.36 4.88
C ARG A 25 2.29 11.25 4.85
N ALA A 26 3.30 11.32 3.98
CA ALA A 26 4.39 10.36 3.95
C ALA A 26 5.19 10.33 5.26
N VAL A 27 5.44 11.49 5.86
CA VAL A 27 6.08 11.60 7.19
C VAL A 27 5.18 11.00 8.28
N VAL A 28 3.88 11.32 8.28
CA VAL A 28 2.90 10.79 9.22
C VAL A 28 2.80 9.26 9.11
N ALA A 29 2.68 8.73 7.89
CA ALA A 29 2.67 7.29 7.64
C ALA A 29 3.98 6.61 8.02
N LYS A 30 5.11 7.32 7.96
CA LYS A 30 6.40 6.82 8.45
C LYS A 30 6.45 6.77 9.98
N LEU A 31 5.90 7.77 10.66
CA LEU A 31 5.84 7.83 12.12
C LEU A 31 4.92 6.74 12.70
N PHE A 32 3.74 6.56 12.12
CA PHE A 32 2.79 5.52 12.54
C PHE A 32 3.12 4.11 12.01
N GLY A 33 4.03 4.02 11.03
CA GLY A 33 4.40 2.78 10.34
C GLY A 33 5.45 1.94 11.07
N ILE A 34 5.37 1.80 12.39
CA ILE A 34 6.32 0.99 13.17
C ILE A 34 5.64 -0.29 13.67
N GLY A 35 6.13 -1.44 13.19
CA GLY A 35 6.03 -2.71 13.93
C GLY A 35 4.77 -3.56 13.75
N GLY A 36 3.82 -3.22 12.87
CA GLY A 36 2.66 -4.06 12.60
C GLY A 36 2.85 -5.02 11.40
N GLN A 37 2.37 -6.25 11.51
CA GLN A 37 2.35 -7.25 10.43
C GLN A 37 0.93 -7.84 10.26
N SER A 38 -0.10 -7.00 10.31
CA SER A 38 -1.50 -7.42 10.15
C SER A 38 -2.19 -6.67 9.02
N ALA A 39 -3.23 -7.25 8.41
CA ALA A 39 -4.01 -6.58 7.37
C ALA A 39 -4.51 -5.20 7.82
N ALA A 40 -5.02 -5.09 9.05
CA ALA A 40 -5.46 -3.84 9.64
C ALA A 40 -4.32 -2.79 9.76
N TYR A 41 -3.08 -3.22 9.98
CA TYR A 41 -1.94 -2.33 9.97
C TYR A 41 -1.67 -1.75 8.57
N PHE A 42 -1.67 -2.59 7.52
CA PHE A 42 -1.48 -2.12 6.14
C PHE A 42 -2.58 -1.14 5.72
N ILE A 43 -3.83 -1.41 6.09
CA ILE A 43 -4.98 -0.51 5.84
C ILE A 43 -4.76 0.84 6.54
N ARG A 44 -4.32 0.86 7.81
CA ARG A 44 -4.04 2.11 8.54
C ARG A 44 -2.91 2.92 7.90
N VAL A 45 -1.84 2.25 7.46
CA VAL A 45 -0.72 2.93 6.80
C VAL A 45 -1.17 3.53 5.47
N ALA A 46 -1.90 2.78 4.64
CA ALA A 46 -2.45 3.28 3.39
C ALA A 46 -3.40 4.47 3.61
N LYS A 47 -4.26 4.38 4.63
CA LYS A 47 -5.16 5.47 5.01
C LYS A 47 -4.41 6.72 5.44
N ALA A 48 -3.30 6.58 6.17
CA ALA A 48 -2.44 7.71 6.55
C ALA A 48 -1.77 8.39 5.34
N LEU A 49 -1.49 7.63 4.27
CA LEU A 49 -1.03 8.16 2.99
C LEU A 49 -2.17 8.78 2.15
N GLY A 50 -3.44 8.55 2.51
CA GLY A 50 -4.61 9.02 1.78
C GLY A 50 -5.12 8.07 0.70
N TYR A 51 -4.84 6.76 0.84
CA TYR A 51 -5.36 5.71 -0.02
C TYR A 51 -6.37 4.85 0.75
N ASP A 52 -7.51 4.57 0.14
CA ASP A 52 -8.46 3.57 0.64
C ASP A 52 -8.20 2.24 -0.05
N ILE A 53 -7.86 1.22 0.75
CA ILE A 53 -7.51 -0.12 0.25
C ILE A 53 -8.27 -1.19 1.03
N THR A 54 -8.41 -2.35 0.40
CA THR A 54 -8.78 -3.60 1.08
C THR A 54 -7.64 -4.60 0.97
N VAL A 55 -7.48 -5.45 1.99
CA VAL A 55 -6.44 -6.47 2.03
C VAL A 55 -7.12 -7.83 2.16
N THR A 56 -6.90 -8.69 1.17
CA THR A 56 -7.42 -10.06 1.16
C THR A 56 -6.28 -11.03 1.44
N GLN A 57 -6.45 -11.88 2.45
CA GLN A 57 -5.54 -12.98 2.74
C GLN A 57 -6.13 -14.27 2.17
N TYR A 58 -5.31 -15.02 1.44
CA TYR A 58 -5.73 -16.28 0.86
C TYR A 58 -5.42 -17.44 1.80
N ARG A 59 -6.18 -18.52 1.62
CA ARG A 59 -5.90 -19.83 2.22
C ARG A 59 -5.53 -20.83 1.14
N GLN A 60 -4.77 -21.84 1.50
CA GLN A 60 -4.52 -22.99 0.64
C GLN A 60 -5.83 -23.76 0.40
N ALA A 61 -5.99 -24.31 -0.80
CA ALA A 61 -7.08 -25.23 -1.10
C ALA A 61 -6.79 -26.59 -0.44
N CYS A 62 -7.72 -27.06 0.39
CA CYS A 62 -7.60 -28.33 1.10
C CYS A 62 -8.81 -29.22 0.79
N ALA A 63 -8.56 -30.48 0.40
CA ALA A 63 -9.63 -31.45 0.19
C ALA A 63 -10.47 -31.60 1.48
N GLY A 64 -11.79 -31.50 1.36
CA GLY A 64 -12.73 -31.55 2.49
C GLY A 64 -13.00 -30.20 3.18
N MET A 65 -12.21 -29.15 2.92
CA MET A 65 -12.49 -27.77 3.39
C MET A 65 -12.77 -26.79 2.25
N SER A 66 -12.37 -27.12 1.02
CA SER A 66 -12.67 -26.33 -0.18
C SER A 66 -13.85 -26.92 -0.93
N VAL A 67 -14.71 -26.06 -1.47
CA VAL A 67 -15.90 -26.45 -2.26
C VAL A 67 -15.69 -26.16 -3.75
N CYS A 68 -16.49 -26.79 -4.61
CA CYS A 68 -16.50 -26.48 -6.04
C CYS A 68 -16.72 -24.98 -6.23
N ARG A 69 -15.91 -24.35 -7.11
CA ARG A 69 -15.82 -22.90 -7.38
C ARG A 69 -14.89 -22.10 -6.44
N ASP A 70 -14.36 -22.69 -5.37
CA ASP A 70 -13.30 -22.03 -4.61
C ASP A 70 -12.02 -21.90 -5.45
N ALA A 71 -11.23 -20.86 -5.15
CA ALA A 71 -9.93 -20.68 -5.78
C ALA A 71 -8.99 -21.86 -5.45
N LEU A 72 -8.36 -22.41 -6.49
CA LEU A 72 -7.38 -23.50 -6.37
C LEU A 72 -6.00 -22.96 -5.99
N ASN A 73 -5.95 -22.40 -4.79
CA ASN A 73 -4.75 -21.80 -4.21
C ASN A 73 -3.75 -22.89 -3.78
N GLY A 74 -2.56 -22.87 -4.38
CA GLY A 74 -1.42 -23.71 -3.97
C GLY A 74 -0.75 -23.30 -2.65
N GLU A 75 0.41 -23.87 -2.36
CA GLU A 75 1.11 -23.77 -1.07
C GLU A 75 1.65 -22.37 -0.73
N GLU A 76 1.86 -21.51 -1.73
CA GLU A 76 2.40 -20.15 -1.56
C GLU A 76 1.31 -19.12 -1.18
N TRP A 77 0.05 -19.42 -1.48
CA TRP A 77 -1.06 -18.49 -1.31
C TRP A 77 -1.36 -18.08 0.13
N PRO A 78 -1.16 -18.92 1.18
CA PRO A 78 -1.25 -18.48 2.57
C PRO A 78 -0.36 -17.28 2.92
N PHE A 79 0.77 -17.13 2.23
CA PHE A 79 1.71 -16.03 2.42
C PHE A 79 1.49 -14.87 1.43
N THR A 80 0.56 -15.04 0.49
CA THR A 80 0.25 -14.06 -0.55
C THR A 80 -0.93 -13.20 -0.13
N TRP A 81 -0.74 -11.89 -0.10
CA TRP A 81 -1.78 -10.93 0.26
C TRP A 81 -2.12 -10.06 -0.96
N LEU A 82 -3.41 -10.00 -1.30
CA LEU A 82 -3.90 -9.10 -2.34
C LEU A 82 -4.31 -7.78 -1.71
N ILE A 83 -3.61 -6.72 -2.07
CA ILE A 83 -3.97 -5.34 -1.78
C ILE A 83 -4.81 -4.85 -2.95
N THR A 84 -6.09 -4.58 -2.71
CA THR A 84 -6.98 -4.01 -3.71
C THR A 84 -7.09 -2.51 -3.49
N ALA A 85 -6.74 -1.75 -4.51
CA ALA A 85 -6.80 -0.29 -4.52
C ALA A 85 -7.66 0.20 -5.71
N PRO A 86 -8.10 1.47 -5.69
CA PRO A 86 -8.72 2.10 -6.84
C PRO A 86 -7.75 2.12 -8.03
N GLU A 87 -8.27 1.92 -9.24
CA GLU A 87 -7.45 1.95 -10.46
C GLU A 87 -6.66 3.25 -10.62
N THR A 88 -7.31 4.37 -10.35
CA THR A 88 -6.65 5.66 -10.32
C THR A 88 -7.02 6.41 -9.05
N THR A 89 -6.06 6.52 -8.12
CA THR A 89 -6.20 7.41 -6.98
C THR A 89 -5.83 8.82 -7.40
N ILE A 90 -6.76 9.76 -7.20
CA ILE A 90 -6.59 11.18 -7.52
C ILE A 90 -6.40 11.97 -6.23
N HIS A 91 -5.29 12.68 -6.12
CA HIS A 91 -5.08 13.64 -5.03
C HIS A 91 -5.22 15.06 -5.58
N ASN A 92 -6.23 15.79 -5.12
CA ASN A 92 -6.47 17.17 -5.54
C ASN A 92 -5.74 18.16 -4.61
N ALA A 93 -5.34 19.30 -5.18
CA ALA A 93 -4.87 20.43 -4.41
C ALA A 93 -5.99 20.99 -3.51
N GLN A 94 -5.61 21.46 -2.33
CA GLN A 94 -6.53 21.95 -1.31
C GLN A 94 -6.09 23.34 -0.88
N CYS A 95 -7.03 24.30 -0.90
CA CYS A 95 -6.78 25.65 -0.43
C CYS A 95 -6.23 25.61 1.02
N SER A 96 -5.21 26.44 1.30
CA SER A 96 -4.49 26.50 2.58
C SER A 96 -3.57 25.32 2.93
N LEU A 97 -3.56 24.22 2.16
CA LEU A 97 -2.70 23.05 2.43
C LEU A 97 -1.63 22.84 1.37
N THR A 98 -1.91 23.22 0.12
CA THR A 98 -0.96 23.14 -1.00
C THR A 98 -0.33 24.49 -1.30
N TYR A 99 0.94 24.47 -1.71
CA TYR A 99 1.71 25.68 -2.03
C TYR A 99 1.57 26.06 -3.51
N CYS A 100 1.88 27.31 -3.89
CA CYS A 100 1.75 27.81 -5.27
C CYS A 100 2.56 27.02 -6.32
N SER A 101 3.56 26.24 -5.91
CA SER A 101 4.38 25.39 -6.79
C SER A 101 3.95 23.92 -6.79
N ASP A 102 2.92 23.55 -6.03
CA ASP A 102 2.42 22.19 -5.98
C ASP A 102 1.50 21.91 -7.18
N PRO A 103 1.46 20.66 -7.69
CA PRO A 103 0.53 20.31 -8.74
C PRO A 103 -0.91 20.43 -8.26
N LEU A 104 -1.80 20.91 -9.14
CA LEU A 104 -3.24 20.98 -8.87
C LEU A 104 -3.87 19.61 -8.65
N ARG A 105 -3.23 18.58 -9.21
CA ARG A 105 -3.65 17.18 -9.09
C ARG A 105 -2.45 16.26 -9.27
N SER A 106 -2.37 15.21 -8.45
CA SER A 106 -1.48 14.06 -8.68
C SER A 106 -2.30 12.78 -8.83
N TRP A 107 -1.71 11.79 -9.48
CA TRP A 107 -2.35 10.53 -9.82
C TRP A 107 -1.43 9.36 -9.56
N GLY A 108 -2.04 8.26 -9.15
CA GLY A 108 -1.40 6.95 -9.19
C GLY A 108 -1.20 6.34 -7.82
N ASN A 109 -0.77 5.09 -7.85
CA ASN A 109 -0.63 4.22 -6.68
C ASN A 109 0.84 3.87 -6.38
N LYS A 110 1.80 4.49 -7.08
CA LYS A 110 3.23 4.18 -6.94
C LYS A 110 3.76 4.44 -5.54
N GLN A 111 3.34 5.53 -4.90
CA GLN A 111 3.73 5.85 -3.52
C GLN A 111 3.20 4.81 -2.53
N LEU A 112 1.95 4.36 -2.71
CA LEU A 112 1.33 3.27 -1.96
C LEU A 112 2.12 1.96 -2.15
N GLU A 113 2.33 1.55 -3.40
CA GLU A 113 3.03 0.30 -3.74
C GLU A 113 4.42 0.25 -3.13
N CYS A 114 5.20 1.31 -3.33
CA CYS A 114 6.55 1.38 -2.78
C CYS A 114 6.53 1.32 -1.25
N ARG A 115 5.63 2.08 -0.61
CA ARG A 115 5.59 2.12 0.86
C ARG A 115 5.19 0.78 1.46
N LEU A 116 4.19 0.10 0.88
CA LEU A 116 3.77 -1.21 1.36
C LEU A 116 4.81 -2.29 1.05
N ALA A 117 5.49 -2.24 -0.10
CA ALA A 117 6.59 -3.14 -0.43
C ALA A 117 7.76 -3.02 0.57
N VAL A 118 8.07 -1.81 1.04
CA VAL A 118 9.11 -1.58 2.06
C VAL A 118 8.70 -2.10 3.45
N LEU A 119 7.40 -2.05 3.77
CA LEU A 119 6.87 -2.56 5.03
C LEU A 119 6.59 -4.06 4.99
N ASN A 120 6.62 -4.67 3.80
CA ASN A 120 6.35 -6.07 3.62
C ASN A 120 7.39 -6.93 4.37
N PRO A 121 6.96 -7.84 5.25
CA PRO A 121 7.83 -8.88 5.77
C PRO A 121 8.48 -9.70 4.64
N SER A 122 9.68 -10.22 4.88
CA SER A 122 10.43 -10.97 3.88
C SER A 122 9.76 -12.28 3.43
N HIS A 123 8.89 -12.84 4.27
CA HIS A 123 8.24 -14.13 4.04
C HIS A 123 6.85 -13.99 3.40
N SER A 124 6.33 -12.77 3.25
CA SER A 124 5.03 -12.50 2.64
C SER A 124 5.17 -11.90 1.26
N ILE A 125 4.19 -12.14 0.41
CA ILE A 125 4.19 -11.71 -0.98
C ILE A 125 3.00 -10.79 -1.20
N LEU A 126 3.28 -9.52 -1.48
CA LEU A 126 2.23 -8.55 -1.80
C LEU A 126 1.92 -8.60 -3.29
N LYS A 127 0.63 -8.71 -3.61
CA LYS A 127 0.08 -8.51 -4.96
C LYS A 127 -0.82 -7.27 -4.94
N PHE A 128 -0.71 -6.44 -5.96
CA PHE A 128 -1.56 -5.25 -6.11
C PHE A 128 -2.63 -5.53 -7.16
N GLY A 129 -3.89 -5.36 -6.77
CA GLY A 129 -5.05 -5.42 -7.64
C GLY A 129 -5.69 -4.05 -7.76
N TYR A 130 -6.08 -3.68 -8.97
CA TYR A 130 -6.70 -2.41 -9.26
C TYR A 130 -8.14 -2.65 -9.70
N THR A 131 -9.06 -1.94 -9.08
CA THR A 131 -10.49 -2.03 -9.41
C THR A 131 -11.05 -0.63 -9.63
N LEU A 132 -11.94 -0.51 -10.62
CA LEU A 132 -12.80 0.64 -10.73
C LEU A 132 -13.75 0.60 -9.53
N LEU A 133 -13.64 1.58 -8.63
CA LEU A 133 -14.64 1.74 -7.57
C LEU A 133 -16.01 1.96 -8.23
N SER A 134 -16.97 1.09 -7.92
CA SER A 134 -18.40 1.29 -8.18
C SER A 134 -18.99 2.30 -7.21
#